data_AF-A0A7K1EA85-F1
#
_entry.id   AF-A0A7K1EA85-F1
#
_cell.length_a   1.000
_cell.length_b   1.000
_cell.length_c   1.000
_cell.angle_alpha   90.00
_cell.angle_beta   90.00
_cell.angle_gamma   90.00
#
_symmetry.space_group_name_H-M   'P 1'
#
loop_
_entity.id
_entity.type
_entity.pdbx_description
1 polymer ?
#
loop_
_entity_poly.entity_id
_entity_poly.type
_entity_poly.pdbx_seq_one_letter_code
_entity_poly.pdbx_strand_id
1 'polypeptide(L)' 'MKRSVTLRGESFVFADLRELMARANEPKAGDRLAGISASSERERVAAKLALAD' A
#
# COMPACT_ATOMS: atom_id res chain seq x y z
N MET A 1 2.30 -11.93 -7.06
CA MET A 1 2.27 -10.45 -6.97
C MET A 1 1.02 -9.88 -7.62
N LYS A 2 -0.05 -9.83 -6.84
CA LYS A 2 -1.24 -9.05 -7.22
C LYS A 2 -1.03 -7.58 -6.85
N ARG A 3 -1.52 -6.66 -7.69
CA ARG A 3 -1.50 -5.21 -7.40
C ARG A 3 -2.85 -4.72 -6.84
N SER A 4 -3.66 -5.64 -6.34
CA SER A 4 -4.96 -5.33 -5.78
C SER A 4 -5.34 -6.35 -4.72
N VAL A 5 -6.00 -5.91 -3.66
CA VAL A 5 -6.54 -6.79 -2.61
C VAL A 5 -7.85 -6.22 -2.08
N THR A 6 -8.77 -7.09 -1.69
CA THR A 6 -9.98 -6.69 -0.97
C THR A 6 -9.80 -7.01 0.50
N LEU A 7 -9.84 -5.99 1.35
CA LEU A 7 -9.71 -6.09 2.80
C LEU A 7 -11.00 -5.59 3.45
N ARG A 8 -11.72 -6.49 4.15
CA ARG A 8 -12.98 -6.17 4.85
C ARG A 8 -14.05 -5.50 3.97
N GLY A 9 -14.15 -5.89 2.71
CA GLY A 9 -15.14 -5.35 1.75
C GLY A 9 -14.69 -4.08 1.03
N GLU A 10 -13.52 -3.54 1.35
CA GLU A 10 -12.91 -2.41 0.63
C GLU A 10 -11.83 -2.94 -0.32
N SER A 11 -11.88 -2.51 -1.58
CA SER A 11 -10.90 -2.91 -2.60
C SER A 11 -9.81 -1.85 -2.74
N PHE A 12 -8.57 -2.28 -2.55
CA PHE A 12 -7.37 -1.48 -2.73
C PHE A 12 -6.70 -1.88 -4.03
N VAL A 13 -6.40 -0.91 -4.88
CA VAL A 13 -5.70 -1.11 -6.16
C VAL A 13 -4.49 -0.18 -6.18
N PHE A 14 -3.34 -0.74 -6.55
CA PHE A 14 -2.08 -0.03 -6.66
C PHE A 14 -1.70 0.09 -8.14
N ALA A 15 -1.28 1.27 -8.57
CA ALA A 15 -1.04 1.56 -9.99
C ALA A 15 0.14 0.74 -10.54
N ASP A 16 1.21 0.60 -9.75
CA ASP A 16 2.41 -0.12 -10.11
C ASP A 16 3.08 -0.75 -8.87
N LEU A 17 4.17 -1.50 -9.12
CA LEU A 17 4.94 -2.14 -8.07
C LEU A 17 5.62 -1.12 -7.13
N ARG A 18 6.02 0.05 -7.66
CA ARG A 18 6.70 1.09 -6.87
C ARG A 18 5.73 1.67 -5.84
N GLU A 19 4.50 1.97 -6.24
CA GLU A 19 3.44 2.41 -5.34
C GLU A 19 3.11 1.32 -4.32
N LEU A 20 2.91 0.07 -4.76
CA LEU A 20 2.62 -1.04 -3.85
C LEU A 20 3.71 -1.19 -2.76
N MET A 21 4.98 -1.14 -3.15
CA MET A 21 6.10 -1.22 -2.20
C MET A 21 6.18 0.00 -1.28
N ALA A 22 5.93 1.20 -1.79
CA ALA A 22 5.94 2.42 -0.99
C ALA A 22 4.81 2.43 0.04
N ARG A 23 3.60 2.00 -0.34
CA ARG A 23 2.43 1.91 0.53
C ARG A 23 2.56 0.80 1.58
N ALA A 24 3.29 -0.28 1.29
CA ALA A 24 3.53 -1.36 2.24
C ALA A 24 4.58 -1.03 3.32
N ASN A 25 5.44 -0.03 3.09
CA ASN A 25 6.45 0.38 4.05
C ASN A 25 5.86 1.07 5.29
N GLU A 26 6.61 1.04 6.39
CA GLU A 26 6.28 1.86 7.57
C GLU A 26 6.40 3.37 7.24
N PRO A 27 5.60 4.25 7.88
CA PRO A 27 5.52 5.65 7.49
C PRO A 27 6.80 6.40 7.85
N LYS A 28 7.58 6.75 6.85
CA LYS A 28 8.75 7.63 7.01
C LYS A 28 8.36 9.06 6.68
N ALA A 29 9.01 10.03 7.34
CA ALA A 29 8.77 11.45 7.09
C ALA A 29 9.02 11.83 5.62
N GLY A 30 10.07 11.28 5.01
CA GLY A 30 10.37 11.49 3.58
C GLY A 30 9.30 10.94 2.65
N ASP A 31 8.76 9.76 2.93
CA ASP A 31 7.70 9.14 2.11
C ASP A 31 6.38 9.92 2.18
N ARG A 32 6.09 10.52 3.34
CA ARG A 32 4.95 11.43 3.50
C ARG A 32 5.16 12.73 2.73
N LEU A 33 6.34 13.33 2.82
CA LEU A 33 6.68 14.54 2.04
C LEU A 33 6.63 14.29 0.54
N ALA A 34 7.01 13.09 0.10
CA ALA A 34 6.95 12.68 -1.30
C ALA A 34 5.57 12.17 -1.75
N GLY A 35 4.57 12.09 -0.85
CA GLY A 35 3.21 11.66 -1.17
C GLY A 35 3.05 10.15 -1.48
N ILE A 36 4.07 9.33 -1.20
CA ILE A 36 4.12 7.91 -1.55
C ILE A 36 3.79 6.97 -0.38
N SER A 37 3.69 7.49 0.85
CA SER A 37 3.33 6.71 2.04
C SER A 37 1.83 6.40 2.09
N ALA A 38 1.42 5.24 2.60
CA ALA A 38 0.00 4.91 2.73
C ALA A 38 -0.81 6.00 3.44
N SER A 39 -1.99 6.29 2.91
CA SER A 39 -2.94 7.26 3.45
C SER A 39 -3.60 6.77 4.75
N SER A 40 -3.61 5.46 4.98
CA SER A 40 -4.15 4.84 6.19
C SER A 40 -3.44 3.55 6.58
N GLU A 41 -3.60 3.15 7.83
CA GLU A 41 -3.13 1.85 8.32
C GLU A 41 -3.73 0.68 7.53
N ARG A 42 -5.00 0.79 7.13
CA ARG A 42 -5.69 -0.24 6.35
C ARG A 42 -5.08 -0.40 4.98
N GLU A 43 -4.80 0.72 4.29
CA GLU A 43 -4.14 0.71 2.99
C GLU A 43 -2.74 0.08 3.09
N ARG A 44 -2.00 0.36 4.16
CA ARG A 44 -0.70 -0.26 4.41
C ARG A 44 -0.79 -1.77 4.61
N VAL A 45 -1.74 -2.23 5.43
CA VAL A 45 -1.98 -3.67 5.63
C VAL A 45 -2.41 -4.33 4.32
N ALA A 46 -3.28 -3.68 3.54
CA ALA A 46 -3.67 -4.14 2.21
C ALA A 46 -2.46 -4.25 1.27
N ALA A 47 -1.58 -3.25 1.23
CA ALA A 47 -0.36 -3.29 0.43
C ALA A 47 0.58 -4.43 0.85
N LYS A 48 0.76 -4.66 2.15
CA LYS A 48 1.55 -5.80 2.68
C LYS A 48 0.93 -7.15 2.29
N LEU A 49 -0.40 -7.28 2.35
CA LEU A 49 -1.11 -8.50 1.93
C LEU A 49 -0.95 -8.75 0.42
N ALA A 50 -1.10 -7.72 -0.40
CA ALA A 50 -0.93 -7.82 -1.84
C ALA A 50 0.51 -8.17 -2.26
N LEU A 51 1.52 -7.77 -1.48
CA LEU A 51 2.92 -8.18 -1.67
C LEU A 51 3.18 -9.65 -1.29
N ALA A 52 2.42 -10.19 -0.33
CA ALA A 52 2.59 -11.56 0.15
C ALA A 52 1.93 -12.62 -0.75
N ASP A 53 1.10 -12.20 -1.72
CA ASP A 53 0.34 -13.03 -2.68
C ASP A 53 0.91 -12.91 -4.12
#